data_AF-A5DYY2-F1
#
_entry.id   AF-A5DYY2-F1
#
_cell.length_a   1.000
_cell.length_b   1.000
_cell.length_c   1.000
_cell.angle_alpha   90.00
_cell.angle_beta   90.00
_cell.angle_gamma   90.00
#
_symmetry.space_group_name_H-M   'P 1'
#
loop_
_entity.id
_entity.type
_entity.pdbx_description
1 polymer ?
#
loop_
_entity_poly.entity_id
_entity_poly.type
_entity_poly.pdbx_seq_one_letter_code
_entity_poly.pdbx_strand_id
1 'polypeptide(L)'
;MHNKQPDASIQLANGAEEEFQPIDSKTIREYISKARTYRPVVPQEVGDYVVQSYINMRKESQRNEGSIKKFSHITPRTLLGILRLAQASARLRFTDLVTMEDVDEALRLIEVSKSSLYADEEAMAQIRDDESVTSKIFQIIKTLAINPANGKLKKYLKMQDIKLRVIAKGFTIQQLDDCMFEYDGVGLWQIIDNGETLMFTNINEDDEDNDEEMEE
;
A
#
# COMPACT_ATOMS: atom_id res chain seq x y z
N MET A 1 2.31 18.78 -45.83
CA MET A 1 2.68 17.61 -45.01
C MET A 1 1.50 17.33 -44.11
N HIS A 2 0.77 16.24 -44.40
CA HIS A 2 -0.50 15.90 -43.77
C HIS A 2 -0.27 15.51 -42.32
N ASN A 3 -0.73 16.34 -41.39
CA ASN A 3 -0.77 16.03 -39.97
C ASN A 3 -2.00 15.15 -39.72
N LYS A 4 -1.90 13.85 -40.02
CA LYS A 4 -2.93 12.89 -39.61
C LYS A 4 -2.92 12.84 -38.09
N GLN A 5 -4.02 13.32 -37.48
CA GLN A 5 -4.31 13.02 -36.09
C GLN A 5 -4.36 11.49 -35.92
N PRO A 6 -3.77 10.92 -34.87
CA PRO A 6 -3.91 9.50 -34.59
C PRO A 6 -5.39 9.19 -34.30
N ASP A 7 -5.90 8.11 -34.88
CA ASP A 7 -7.26 7.59 -34.66
C ASP A 7 -7.54 7.47 -33.16
N ALA A 8 -8.45 8.29 -32.65
CA ALA A 8 -8.84 8.33 -31.23
C ALA A 8 -9.97 7.33 -30.95
N SER A 9 -9.74 6.05 -31.25
CA SER A 9 -10.60 4.97 -30.74
C SER A 9 -10.13 4.60 -29.33
N ILE A 10 -10.81 5.11 -28.31
CA ILE A 10 -10.60 4.70 -26.91
C ILE A 10 -11.52 3.50 -26.66
N GLN A 11 -10.94 2.30 -26.56
CA GLN A 11 -11.67 1.10 -26.16
C GLN A 11 -11.92 1.14 -24.64
N LEU A 12 -13.13 1.54 -24.24
CA LEU A 12 -13.62 1.37 -22.88
C LEU A 12 -14.25 -0.02 -22.73
N ALA A 13 -13.95 -0.69 -21.61
CA ALA A 13 -14.25 -2.11 -21.35
C ALA A 13 -15.74 -2.47 -21.20
N ASN A 14 -16.68 -1.68 -21.73
CA ASN A 14 -18.12 -1.95 -21.66
C ASN A 14 -18.85 -1.44 -22.91
N GLY A 15 -18.75 -2.16 -24.04
CA GLY A 15 -19.77 -2.37 -25.08
C GLY A 15 -20.59 -1.22 -25.70
N ALA A 16 -20.41 0.04 -25.30
CA ALA A 16 -21.04 1.20 -25.89
C ALA A 16 -19.95 2.05 -26.54
N GLU A 17 -19.85 1.95 -27.87
CA GLU A 17 -19.02 2.86 -28.66
C GLU A 17 -19.67 4.25 -28.64
N GLU A 18 -19.38 5.05 -27.62
CA GLU A 18 -19.60 6.49 -27.74
C GLU A 18 -18.59 7.01 -28.77
N GLU A 19 -19.09 7.43 -29.93
CA GLU A 19 -18.28 8.04 -30.98
C GLU A 19 -17.61 9.30 -30.43
N PHE A 20 -16.28 9.25 -30.29
CA PHE A 20 -15.50 10.39 -29.81
C PHE A 20 -15.65 11.57 -30.77
N GLN A 21 -16.34 12.62 -30.32
CA GLN A 21 -16.47 13.86 -31.07
C GLN A 21 -15.41 14.87 -30.61
N PRO A 22 -14.34 15.10 -31.39
CA PRO A 22 -13.32 16.05 -31.02
C PRO A 22 -13.88 17.48 -31.01
N ILE A 23 -13.64 18.19 -29.91
CA ILE A 23 -13.99 19.60 -29.78
C ILE A 23 -12.93 20.44 -30.51
N ASP A 24 -13.36 21.47 -31.23
CA ASP A 24 -12.45 22.36 -31.92
C ASP A 24 -11.60 23.21 -30.95
N SER A 25 -10.39 23.56 -31.38
CA SER A 25 -9.43 24.30 -30.56
C SER A 25 -9.91 25.71 -30.15
N LYS A 26 -10.80 26.34 -30.92
CA LYS A 26 -11.35 27.66 -30.61
C LYS A 26 -12.35 27.55 -29.47
N THR A 27 -13.27 26.59 -29.53
CA THR A 27 -14.22 26.29 -28.46
C THR A 27 -13.51 25.91 -27.15
N ILE A 28 -12.46 25.07 -27.20
CA ILE A 28 -11.66 24.74 -25.99
C ILE A 28 -11.03 26.01 -25.38
N ARG A 29 -10.49 26.90 -26.21
CA ARG A 29 -9.89 28.16 -25.73
C ARG A 29 -10.93 29.09 -25.11
N GLU A 30 -12.11 29.19 -25.69
CA GLU A 30 -13.23 29.96 -25.14
C GLU A 30 -13.69 29.38 -23.80
N TYR A 31 -13.81 28.05 -23.70
CA TYR A 31 -14.13 27.33 -22.46
C TYR A 31 -13.12 27.62 -21.35
N ILE A 32 -11.82 27.46 -21.63
CA ILE A 32 -10.75 27.73 -20.67
C ILE A 32 -10.74 29.21 -20.26
N SER A 33 -11.00 30.13 -21.19
CA SER A 33 -11.06 31.56 -20.91
C SER A 33 -12.19 31.87 -19.93
N LYS A 34 -13.37 31.25 -20.11
CA LYS A 34 -14.48 31.31 -19.15
C LYS A 34 -14.12 30.66 -17.81
N ALA A 35 -13.46 29.49 -17.79
CA ALA A 35 -13.09 28.82 -16.54
C ALA A 35 -12.13 29.66 -15.69
N ARG A 36 -11.22 30.40 -16.33
CA ARG A 36 -10.25 31.27 -15.65
C ARG A 36 -10.88 32.47 -14.93
N THR A 37 -12.12 32.85 -15.26
CA THR A 37 -12.82 33.93 -14.54
C THR A 37 -13.30 33.51 -13.16
N TYR A 38 -13.46 32.22 -12.91
CA TYR A 38 -13.90 31.69 -11.62
C TYR A 38 -12.77 31.70 -10.58
N ARG A 39 -13.13 32.11 -9.36
CA ARG A 39 -12.21 32.22 -8.21
C ARG A 39 -12.77 31.39 -7.04
N PRO A 40 -12.76 30.05 -7.17
CA PRO A 40 -13.37 29.20 -6.17
C PRO A 40 -12.66 29.33 -4.82
N VAL A 41 -13.47 29.47 -3.77
CA VAL A 41 -13.00 29.46 -2.38
C VAL A 41 -13.08 28.05 -1.82
N VAL A 42 -12.19 27.74 -0.89
CA VAL A 42 -12.14 26.42 -0.24
C VAL A 42 -12.96 26.51 1.06
N PRO A 43 -14.08 25.79 1.18
CA PRO A 43 -14.84 25.71 2.43
C PRO A 43 -13.99 25.10 3.55
N GLN A 44 -14.30 25.44 4.80
CA GLN A 44 -13.54 24.96 5.96
C GLN A 44 -13.49 23.43 6.02
N GLU A 45 -14.64 22.77 5.83
CA GLU A 45 -14.77 21.30 5.84
C GLU A 45 -13.80 20.64 4.84
N VAL A 46 -13.70 21.20 3.63
CA VAL A 46 -12.79 20.72 2.58
C VAL A 46 -11.33 21.00 2.96
N GLY A 47 -11.07 22.16 3.57
CA GLY A 47 -9.76 22.50 4.11
C GLY A 47 -9.26 21.47 5.14
N ASP A 48 -10.13 21.10 6.09
CA ASP A 48 -9.81 20.11 7.11
C ASP A 48 -9.53 18.73 6.50
N TYR A 49 -10.32 18.32 5.50
CA TYR A 49 -10.09 17.07 4.76
C TYR A 49 -8.74 17.06 4.07
N VAL A 50 -8.38 18.11 3.33
CA VAL A 50 -7.09 18.23 2.63
C VAL A 50 -5.92 18.14 3.61
N VAL A 51 -6.04 18.76 4.78
CA VAL A 51 -5.02 18.70 5.84
C VAL A 51 -4.85 17.27 6.35
N GLN A 52 -5.95 16.55 6.61
CA GLN A 52 -5.88 15.15 7.05
C GLN A 52 -5.21 14.25 6.00
N SER A 53 -5.60 14.39 4.74
CA SER A 53 -4.99 13.64 3.63
C SER A 53 -3.49 13.92 3.52
N TYR A 54 -3.07 15.19 3.66
CA TYR A 54 -1.65 15.55 3.70
C TYR A 54 -0.90 14.94 4.89
N ILE A 55 -1.48 14.94 6.09
CA ILE A 55 -0.87 14.34 7.28
C ILE A 55 -0.66 12.83 7.06
N ASN A 56 -1.66 12.14 6.52
CA ASN A 56 -1.59 10.71 6.24
C ASN A 56 -0.47 10.41 5.22
N MET A 57 -0.45 11.14 4.10
CA MET A 57 0.61 11.05 3.12
C MET A 57 2.00 11.28 3.74
N ARG A 58 2.14 12.29 4.62
CA ARG A 58 3.42 12.61 5.26
C ARG A 58 3.87 11.51 6.23
N LYS A 59 2.96 10.92 7.00
CA LYS A 59 3.25 9.77 7.87
C LYS A 59 3.70 8.56 7.05
N GLU A 60 3.05 8.30 5.93
CA GLU A 60 3.42 7.23 5.01
C GLU A 60 4.81 7.45 4.41
N SER A 61 5.11 8.68 3.97
CA SER A 61 6.44 9.07 3.50
C SER A 61 7.54 8.80 4.54
N GLN A 62 7.29 9.11 5.82
CA GLN A 62 8.23 8.84 6.92
C GLN A 62 8.41 7.35 7.19
N ARG A 63 7.34 6.54 7.16
CA ARG A 63 7.44 5.08 7.31
C ARG A 63 8.29 4.46 6.20
N ASN A 64 8.27 5.06 5.01
CA ASN A 64 8.98 4.60 3.83
C ASN A 64 10.40 5.19 3.69
N GLU A 65 10.87 6.00 4.65
CA GLU A 65 12.13 6.77 4.56
C GLU A 65 13.41 5.90 4.54
N GLY A 66 13.30 4.63 4.98
CA GLY A 66 14.34 3.60 4.91
C GLY A 66 14.09 2.51 3.86
N SER A 67 13.01 2.61 3.09
CA SER A 67 12.69 1.67 2.02
C SER A 67 13.12 2.22 0.66
N ILE A 68 13.15 1.36 -0.36
CA ILE A 68 13.34 1.76 -1.77
C ILE A 68 12.27 2.80 -2.17
N LYS A 69 11.13 2.82 -1.47
CA LYS A 69 10.02 3.80 -1.58
C LYS A 69 10.35 5.26 -1.19
N LYS A 70 11.62 5.63 -0.97
CA LYS A 70 12.06 6.95 -0.48
C LYS A 70 11.79 8.12 -1.45
N PHE A 71 11.34 7.86 -2.67
CA PHE A 71 11.34 8.85 -3.76
C PHE A 71 10.30 9.98 -3.65
N SER A 72 9.34 9.93 -2.72
CA SER A 72 8.37 11.02 -2.53
C SER A 72 8.52 11.70 -1.17
N HIS A 73 9.52 12.58 -1.05
CA HIS A 73 9.60 13.52 0.06
C HIS A 73 8.40 14.48 0.00
N ILE A 74 7.46 14.30 0.92
CA ILE A 74 6.26 15.13 1.01
C ILE A 74 6.58 16.39 1.81
N THR A 75 6.50 17.54 1.14
CA THR A 75 6.80 18.85 1.73
C THR A 75 5.52 19.67 1.89
N PRO A 76 5.52 20.76 2.66
CA PRO A 76 4.37 21.67 2.72
C PRO A 76 3.95 22.23 1.36
N ARG A 77 4.87 22.25 0.36
CA ARG A 77 4.51 22.63 -1.02
C ARG A 77 3.56 21.64 -1.68
N THR A 78 3.58 20.37 -1.28
CA THR A 78 2.66 19.33 -1.78
C THR A 78 1.22 19.65 -1.38
N LEU A 79 0.99 20.07 -0.13
CA LEU A 79 -0.32 20.53 0.34
C LEU A 79 -0.86 21.69 -0.51
N LEU A 80 -0.02 22.70 -0.74
CA LEU A 80 -0.38 23.83 -1.60
C LEU A 80 -0.63 23.39 -3.06
N GLY A 81 0.08 22.38 -3.53
CA GLY A 81 -0.14 21.76 -4.85
C GLY A 81 -1.52 21.12 -4.97
N ILE A 82 -1.92 20.32 -3.97
CA ILE A 82 -3.25 19.69 -3.91
C ILE A 82 -4.35 20.74 -3.96
N LEU A 83 -4.26 21.79 -3.14
CA LEU A 83 -5.25 22.88 -3.14
C LEU A 83 -5.35 23.59 -4.49
N ARG A 84 -4.21 23.82 -5.17
CA ARG A 84 -4.20 24.45 -6.50
C ARG A 84 -4.85 23.57 -7.56
N LEU A 85 -4.61 22.26 -7.52
CA LEU A 85 -5.24 21.29 -8.42
C LEU A 85 -6.77 21.22 -8.19
N ALA A 86 -7.20 21.13 -6.92
CA ALA A 86 -8.62 21.12 -6.58
C ALA A 86 -9.33 22.41 -7.01
N GLN A 87 -8.72 23.59 -6.78
CA GLN A 87 -9.25 24.86 -7.28
C GLN A 87 -9.29 24.94 -8.81
N ALA A 88 -8.33 24.31 -9.50
CA ALA A 88 -8.34 24.25 -10.96
C ALA A 88 -9.48 23.35 -11.48
N SER A 89 -9.75 22.21 -10.82
CA SER A 89 -10.90 21.35 -11.10
C SER A 89 -12.22 22.13 -10.92
N ALA A 90 -12.39 22.82 -9.78
CA ALA A 90 -13.55 23.66 -9.52
C ALA A 90 -13.76 24.75 -10.58
N ARG A 91 -12.68 25.37 -11.08
CA ARG A 91 -12.77 26.33 -12.20
C ARG A 91 -13.29 25.70 -13.48
N LEU A 92 -12.87 24.47 -13.80
CA LEU A 92 -13.36 23.76 -14.98
C LEU A 92 -14.83 23.43 -14.88
N ARG A 93 -15.38 23.28 -13.66
CA ARG A 93 -16.81 23.08 -13.40
C ARG A 93 -17.62 24.38 -13.31
N PHE A 94 -16.98 25.55 -13.46
CA PHE A 94 -17.63 26.86 -13.31
C PHE A 94 -18.32 27.06 -11.95
N THR A 95 -17.73 26.53 -10.87
CA THR A 95 -18.23 26.71 -9.50
C THR A 95 -17.33 27.67 -8.71
N ASP A 96 -17.93 28.37 -7.74
CA ASP A 96 -17.24 29.26 -6.80
C ASP A 96 -16.82 28.56 -5.50
N LEU A 97 -17.14 27.28 -5.35
CA LEU A 97 -16.78 26.48 -4.18
C LEU A 97 -16.05 25.21 -4.61
N VAL A 98 -14.94 24.90 -3.93
CA VAL A 98 -14.25 23.62 -4.06
C VAL A 98 -15.03 22.55 -3.30
N THR A 99 -15.23 21.37 -3.89
CA THR A 99 -15.86 20.21 -3.23
C THR A 99 -14.83 19.14 -2.86
N MET A 100 -15.22 18.17 -2.04
CA MET A 100 -14.35 17.02 -1.69
C MET A 100 -13.91 16.24 -2.93
N GLU A 101 -14.80 16.07 -3.92
CA GLU A 101 -14.50 15.40 -5.19
C GLU A 101 -13.33 16.06 -5.95
N ASP A 102 -13.22 17.39 -5.90
CA ASP A 102 -12.09 18.11 -6.54
C ASP A 102 -10.75 17.78 -5.85
N VAL A 103 -10.79 17.52 -4.53
CA VAL A 103 -9.63 17.11 -3.75
C VAL A 103 -9.28 15.66 -4.05
N ASP A 104 -10.26 14.77 -4.09
CA ASP A 104 -10.07 13.36 -4.41
C ASP A 104 -9.45 13.20 -5.80
N GLU A 105 -9.93 13.95 -6.79
CA GLU A 105 -9.36 13.96 -8.13
C GLU A 105 -7.92 14.50 -8.13
N ALA A 106 -7.64 15.55 -7.36
CA ALA A 106 -6.28 16.07 -7.21
C ALA A 106 -5.31 15.04 -6.57
N LEU A 107 -5.77 14.31 -5.56
CA LEU A 107 -5.01 13.24 -4.91
C LEU A 107 -4.77 12.08 -5.88
N ARG A 108 -5.81 11.66 -6.60
CA ARG A 108 -5.73 10.62 -7.63
C ARG A 108 -4.71 10.98 -8.72
N LEU A 109 -4.69 12.23 -9.19
CA LEU A 109 -3.70 12.70 -10.18
C LEU A 109 -2.26 12.64 -9.63
N ILE A 110 -2.06 13.00 -8.36
CA ILE A 110 -0.75 12.90 -7.72
C ILE A 110 -0.31 11.44 -7.57
N GLU A 111 -1.22 10.55 -7.22
CA GLU A 111 -0.95 9.12 -7.12
C GLU A 111 -0.57 8.51 -8.47
N VAL A 112 -1.37 8.75 -9.51
CA VAL A 112 -1.09 8.28 -10.87
C VAL A 112 0.22 8.88 -11.42
N SER A 113 0.60 10.11 -11.04
CA SER A 113 1.89 10.67 -11.45
C SER A 113 3.10 9.88 -10.93
N LYS A 114 2.91 9.05 -9.91
CA LYS A 114 3.92 8.18 -9.31
C LYS A 114 3.76 6.71 -9.71
N SER A 115 2.67 6.32 -10.36
CA SER A 115 2.36 4.91 -10.61
C SER A 115 3.40 4.21 -11.48
N SER A 116 4.05 4.92 -12.40
CA SER A 116 5.15 4.36 -13.20
C SER A 116 6.38 4.00 -12.37
N LEU A 117 6.59 4.66 -11.23
CA LEU A 117 7.66 4.34 -10.29
C LEU A 117 7.28 3.14 -9.42
N TYR A 118 5.99 2.99 -9.13
CA TYR A 118 5.46 1.89 -8.35
C TYR A 118 5.20 0.62 -9.17
N ALA A 119 5.01 0.69 -10.48
CA ALA A 119 4.68 -0.50 -11.31
C ALA A 119 5.77 -1.58 -11.26
N ASP A 120 7.05 -1.19 -11.27
CA ASP A 120 8.18 -2.10 -11.07
C ASP A 120 8.25 -2.61 -9.62
N GLU A 121 7.77 -1.81 -8.66
CA GLU A 121 7.77 -2.14 -7.23
C GLU A 121 6.58 -3.00 -6.80
N GLU A 122 5.40 -2.85 -7.39
CA GLU A 122 4.20 -3.63 -7.09
C GLU A 122 4.35 -5.03 -7.64
N ALA A 123 4.97 -5.18 -8.81
CA ALA A 123 5.45 -6.48 -9.27
C ALA A 123 6.46 -7.10 -8.28
N MET A 124 7.43 -6.31 -7.78
CA MET A 124 8.42 -6.76 -6.79
C MET A 124 7.90 -6.91 -5.36
N ALA A 125 6.77 -6.29 -5.01
CA ALA A 125 6.13 -6.34 -3.70
C ALA A 125 5.04 -7.41 -3.68
N GLN A 126 4.32 -7.66 -4.77
CA GLN A 126 3.49 -8.85 -4.97
C GLN A 126 4.36 -10.13 -5.01
N ILE A 127 5.61 -10.04 -5.44
CA ILE A 127 6.60 -11.12 -5.26
C ILE A 127 6.98 -11.33 -3.77
N ARG A 128 6.80 -10.32 -2.89
CA ARG A 128 7.15 -10.39 -1.45
C ARG A 128 5.95 -10.62 -0.52
N ASP A 129 4.79 -10.08 -0.86
CA ASP A 129 3.48 -10.41 -0.28
C ASP A 129 2.88 -11.55 -1.12
N ASP A 130 3.55 -12.70 -1.08
CA ASP A 130 2.90 -13.92 -1.50
C ASP A 130 1.73 -14.15 -0.54
N GLU A 131 0.50 -13.89 -1.00
CA GLU A 131 -0.72 -14.12 -0.23
C GLU A 131 -1.07 -15.61 -0.10
N SER A 132 -0.13 -16.50 -0.45
CA SER A 132 -0.26 -17.94 -0.31
C SER A 132 -0.66 -18.34 1.10
N VAL A 133 -1.35 -19.47 1.15
CA VAL A 133 -1.77 -20.10 2.40
C VAL A 133 -0.56 -20.37 3.31
N THR A 134 0.58 -20.76 2.73
CA THR A 134 1.82 -21.04 3.47
C THR A 134 2.42 -19.77 4.07
N SER A 135 2.47 -18.66 3.33
CA SER A 135 2.90 -17.35 3.86
C SER A 135 1.98 -16.83 4.98
N LYS A 136 0.66 -17.00 4.87
CA LYS A 136 -0.30 -16.64 5.94
C LYS A 136 -0.07 -17.46 7.21
N ILE A 137 0.17 -18.76 7.07
CA ILE A 137 0.48 -19.66 8.18
C ILE A 137 1.82 -19.28 8.82
N PHE A 138 2.85 -18.98 8.02
CA PHE A 138 4.13 -18.48 8.51
C PHE A 138 3.99 -17.22 9.36
N GLN A 139 3.20 -16.23 8.92
CA GLN A 139 2.96 -15.01 9.72
C GLN A 139 2.26 -15.29 11.04
N ILE A 140 1.35 -16.28 11.09
CA ILE A 140 0.68 -16.70 12.33
C ILE A 140 1.72 -17.28 13.31
N ILE A 141 2.60 -18.15 12.83
CA ILE A 141 3.64 -18.79 13.64
C ILE A 141 4.66 -17.76 14.12
N LYS A 142 5.08 -16.85 13.23
CA LYS A 142 5.96 -15.74 13.59
C LYS A 142 5.34 -14.84 14.67
N THR A 143 4.05 -14.53 14.55
CA THR A 143 3.34 -13.74 15.57
C THR A 143 3.25 -14.47 16.91
N LEU A 144 3.07 -15.79 16.90
CA LEU A 144 3.06 -16.62 18.10
C LEU A 144 4.44 -16.69 18.77
N ALA A 145 5.50 -16.62 17.97
CA ALA A 145 6.88 -16.67 18.41
C ALA A 145 7.37 -15.37 19.04
N ILE A 146 6.79 -14.22 18.68
CA ILE A 146 7.19 -12.92 19.23
C ILE A 146 6.73 -12.79 20.68
N ASN A 147 7.66 -12.56 21.60
CA ASN A 147 7.35 -12.29 22.99
C ASN A 147 6.78 -10.85 23.13
N PRO A 148 5.56 -10.67 23.68
CA PRO A 148 4.92 -9.37 23.77
C PRO A 148 5.64 -8.36 24.68
N ALA A 149 6.53 -8.81 25.58
CA ALA A 149 7.22 -7.93 26.51
C ALA A 149 8.44 -7.21 25.92
N ASN A 150 9.19 -7.89 25.04
CA ASN A 150 10.46 -7.39 24.48
C ASN A 150 10.52 -7.43 22.95
N GLY A 151 9.51 -7.97 22.28
CA GLY A 151 9.47 -8.11 20.82
C GLY A 151 10.45 -9.14 20.25
N LYS A 152 11.19 -9.88 21.09
CA LYS A 152 12.16 -10.90 20.66
C LYS A 152 11.46 -12.18 20.24
N LEU A 153 12.06 -12.90 19.29
CA LEU A 153 11.55 -14.16 18.78
C LEU A 153 11.94 -15.31 19.74
N LYS A 154 10.96 -16.10 20.19
CA LYS A 154 11.21 -17.33 20.94
C LYS A 154 11.89 -18.36 20.03
N LYS A 155 12.99 -18.95 20.51
CA LYS A 155 13.74 -20.00 19.79
C LYS A 155 12.95 -21.28 19.60
N TYR A 156 12.10 -21.62 20.57
CA TYR A 156 11.32 -22.86 20.58
C TYR A 156 9.82 -22.58 20.75
N LEU A 157 8.99 -23.23 19.94
CA LEU A 157 7.53 -23.21 20.05
C LEU A 157 6.98 -24.64 20.09
N LYS A 158 5.96 -24.86 20.92
CA LYS A 158 5.26 -26.14 20.95
C LYS A 158 4.34 -26.29 19.74
N MET A 159 4.41 -27.44 19.08
CA MET A 159 3.56 -27.74 17.91
C MET A 159 2.07 -27.76 18.24
N GLN A 160 1.71 -28.08 19.48
CA GLN A 160 0.32 -28.03 19.94
C GLN A 160 -0.26 -26.61 19.88
N ASP A 161 0.50 -25.61 20.34
CA ASP A 161 0.07 -24.21 20.34
C ASP A 161 -0.06 -23.65 18.91
N ILE A 162 0.88 -24.04 18.04
CA ILE A 162 0.84 -23.70 16.62
C ILE A 162 -0.42 -24.27 15.97
N LYS A 163 -0.68 -25.58 16.15
CA LYS A 163 -1.86 -26.26 15.57
C LYS A 163 -3.16 -25.60 16.03
N LEU A 164 -3.31 -25.34 17.32
CA LEU A 164 -4.50 -24.67 17.87
C LEU A 164 -4.70 -23.29 17.27
N ARG A 165 -3.63 -22.50 17.11
CA ARG A 165 -3.71 -21.14 16.59
C ARG A 165 -4.06 -21.10 15.11
N VAL A 166 -3.50 -22.02 14.33
CA VAL A 166 -3.72 -22.13 12.88
C VAL A 166 -5.15 -22.58 12.59
N ILE A 167 -5.67 -23.58 13.32
CA ILE A 167 -7.06 -24.03 13.22
C ILE A 167 -8.04 -22.93 13.65
N ALA A 168 -7.75 -22.23 14.75
CA ALA A 168 -8.59 -21.11 15.22
C ALA A 168 -8.68 -19.95 14.20
N LYS A 169 -7.72 -19.86 13.28
CA LYS A 169 -7.70 -18.89 12.18
C LYS A 169 -8.36 -19.41 10.89
N GLY A 170 -8.85 -20.65 10.88
CA GLY A 170 -9.61 -21.23 9.78
C GLY A 170 -8.80 -22.05 8.78
N PHE A 171 -7.53 -22.35 9.09
CA PHE A 171 -6.67 -23.17 8.23
C PHE A 171 -6.70 -24.65 8.64
N THR A 172 -6.41 -25.55 7.70
CA THR A 172 -6.38 -26.99 7.95
C THR A 172 -5.01 -27.45 8.42
N ILE A 173 -4.96 -28.62 9.07
CA ILE A 173 -3.69 -29.24 9.48
C ILE A 173 -2.84 -29.60 8.26
N GLN A 174 -3.46 -30.04 7.16
CA GLN A 174 -2.72 -30.32 5.92
C GLN A 174 -1.99 -29.09 5.40
N GLN A 175 -2.64 -27.92 5.39
CA GLN A 175 -2.02 -26.66 4.97
C GLN A 175 -0.86 -26.25 5.89
N LEU A 176 -0.97 -26.57 7.18
CA LEU A 176 0.12 -26.36 8.13
C LEU A 176 1.30 -27.28 7.84
N ASP A 177 1.04 -28.57 7.62
CA ASP A 177 2.09 -29.56 7.35
C ASP A 177 2.83 -29.23 6.03
N ASP A 178 2.09 -28.81 4.99
CA ASP A 178 2.66 -28.35 3.72
C ASP A 178 3.59 -27.12 3.95
N CYS A 179 3.14 -26.15 4.75
CA CYS A 179 3.93 -24.98 5.14
C CYS A 179 5.18 -25.37 5.95
N MET A 180 5.05 -26.29 6.90
CA MET A 180 6.17 -26.77 7.72
C MET A 180 7.25 -27.38 6.84
N PHE A 181 6.86 -28.24 5.91
CA PHE A 181 7.78 -28.92 5.00
C PHE A 181 8.49 -27.93 4.05
N GLU A 182 7.76 -26.96 3.51
CA GLU A 182 8.31 -25.95 2.60
C GLU A 182 9.42 -25.13 3.28
N TYR A 183 9.16 -24.59 4.46
CA TYR A 183 10.12 -23.71 5.15
C TYR A 183 11.19 -24.46 5.95
N ASP A 184 10.97 -25.74 6.29
CA ASP A 184 12.03 -26.64 6.77
C ASP A 184 13.06 -26.89 5.66
N GLY A 185 12.61 -27.10 4.42
CA GLY A 185 13.48 -27.24 3.24
C GLY A 185 14.29 -25.98 2.90
N VAL A 186 13.78 -24.79 3.28
CA VAL A 186 14.48 -23.50 3.16
C VAL A 186 15.42 -23.25 4.36
N GLY A 187 15.27 -24.02 5.45
CA GLY A 187 16.10 -23.90 6.64
C GLY A 187 15.76 -22.70 7.52
N LEU A 188 14.48 -22.28 7.57
CA LEU A 188 14.01 -21.24 8.51
C LEU A 188 13.70 -21.77 9.91
N TRP A 189 13.33 -23.04 9.99
CA TRP A 189 13.07 -23.75 11.22
C TRP A 189 13.39 -25.24 11.04
N GLN A 190 13.39 -25.98 12.16
CA GLN A 190 13.46 -27.42 12.22
C GLN A 190 12.47 -27.96 13.25
N ILE A 191 11.91 -29.13 12.97
CA ILE A 191 11.05 -29.83 13.94
C ILE A 191 11.90 -30.83 14.72
N ILE A 192 11.94 -30.65 16.04
CA ILE A 192 12.68 -31.50 16.99
C ILE A 192 11.71 -32.24 17.91
N ASP A 193 12.25 -33.06 18.83
CA ASP A 193 11.48 -33.81 19.82
C ASP A 193 10.37 -34.68 19.21
N ASN A 194 10.71 -35.51 18.21
CA ASN A 194 9.77 -36.39 17.51
C ASN A 194 8.53 -35.70 16.92
N GLY A 195 8.60 -34.40 16.62
CA GLY A 195 7.45 -33.67 16.06
C GLY A 195 6.73 -32.75 17.04
N GLU A 196 7.23 -32.60 18.27
CA GLU A 196 6.53 -31.86 19.32
C GLU A 196 6.95 -30.38 19.41
N THR A 197 8.15 -30.04 18.95
CA THR A 197 8.73 -28.70 19.09
C THR A 197 9.25 -28.17 17.76
N LEU A 198 8.90 -26.92 17.44
CA LEU A 198 9.47 -26.15 16.34
C LEU A 198 10.62 -25.28 16.86
N MET A 199 11.79 -25.37 16.23
CA MET A 199 12.99 -24.60 16.53
C MET A 199 13.32 -23.65 15.38
N PHE A 200 13.47 -22.36 15.64
CA PHE A 200 13.94 -21.41 14.62
C PHE A 200 15.46 -21.46 14.48
N THR A 201 15.96 -21.57 13.25
CA THR A 201 17.39 -21.76 12.93
C THR A 201 18.17 -20.46 12.76
N ASN A 202 17.51 -19.35 12.38
CA ASN A 202 18.13 -18.03 12.19
C ASN A 202 17.71 -17.04 13.28
N ILE A 203 18.04 -17.35 14.54
CA ILE A 203 18.01 -16.35 15.60
C ILE A 203 19.45 -15.92 15.79
N ASN A 204 19.75 -14.62 15.58
CA ASN A 204 21.08 -14.07 15.81
C ASN A 204 21.59 -14.56 17.17
N GLU A 205 22.77 -15.19 17.18
CA GLU A 205 23.42 -15.81 18.34
C GLU A 205 23.83 -14.81 19.44
N ASP A 206 23.48 -13.52 19.33
CA ASP A 206 23.86 -12.47 20.27
C ASP A 206 22.99 -12.40 21.54
N ASP A 207 22.02 -13.31 21.72
CA ASP A 207 21.03 -13.28 22.80
C ASP A 207 21.03 -14.53 23.71
N GLU A 208 22.06 -15.39 23.65
CA GLU A 208 22.12 -16.64 24.45
C GLU A 208 22.59 -16.49 25.91
N ASP A 209 22.97 -15.30 26.37
CA ASP A 209 23.37 -15.11 27.78
C ASP A 209 22.25 -14.46 28.61
N ASN A 210 21.41 -15.25 29.30
CA ASN A 210 20.93 -14.96 30.69
C ASN A 210 19.73 -15.79 31.23
N ASP A 211 19.33 -16.92 30.64
CA ASP A 211 18.19 -17.68 31.19
C ASP A 211 18.60 -18.99 31.93
N GLU A 212 19.87 -19.13 32.33
CA GLU A 212 20.32 -20.20 33.25
C GLU A 212 20.79 -19.62 34.60
N GLU A 213 19.89 -19.01 35.37
CA GLU A 213 20.08 -18.85 36.82
C GLU A 213 18.75 -18.48 37.49
N MET A 214 17.81 -19.43 37.65
CA MET A 214 16.82 -19.42 38.75
C MET A 214 16.11 -20.78 38.86
N GLU A 215 16.75 -21.79 39.44
CA GLU A 215 16.05 -22.78 40.28
C GLU A 215 16.99 -23.15 41.45
N GLU A 216 16.64 -22.67 42.65
CA GLU A 216 17.08 -23.25 43.94
C GLU A 216 16.37 -24.59 44.18
#